data_AF-M6KRA1-F1
#
_entry.id   AF-M6KRA1-F1
#
_cell.length_a   1.000
_cell.length_b   1.000
_cell.length_c   1.000
_cell.angle_alpha   90.00
_cell.angle_beta   90.00
_cell.angle_gamma   90.00
#
_symmetry.space_group_name_H-M   'P 1'
#
loop_
_entity.id
_entity.type
_entity.pdbx_description
1 polymer ?
#
loop_
_entity_poly.entity_id
_entity_poly.type
_entity_poly.pdbx_seq_one_letter_code
_entity_poly.pdbx_strand_id
1 'polypeptide(L)'
;MLKNLPILWILVRRDYALQFAGSALGISWMLVQNLSLILIYTIVFLFIHLKGNPESASDFIGYTFSGLLFWIPLQEYIIRGTSILTENRQLIKRSPLGPEIFLWIPYIQMLIHFTVTAVPVLVVLGILGKLNLVLFPISIFIMFVVGYLLSFIQGYLARANVILRDITPLIRLVSQFFFGPYRFCMYLPVFYIRSTFGILSIFRWSFFDFVC
;
A
#
# COMPACT_ATOMS: atom_id res chain seq x y z
N MET A 1 8.36 16.84 18.34
CA MET A 1 7.63 16.27 17.19
C MET A 1 6.25 16.91 16.98
N LEU A 2 5.39 17.03 18.00
CA LEU A 2 4.02 17.56 17.89
C LEU A 2 3.90 19.02 17.38
N LYS A 3 4.88 19.90 17.70
CA LYS A 3 4.89 21.29 17.19
C LYS A 3 5.04 21.40 15.66
N ASN A 4 5.51 20.34 14.99
CA ASN A 4 5.79 20.35 13.56
C ASN A 4 4.68 19.69 12.73
N LEU A 5 3.61 19.17 13.35
CA LEU A 5 2.45 18.61 12.65
C LEU A 5 1.81 19.54 11.61
N PRO A 6 1.54 20.84 11.89
CA PRO A 6 0.98 21.73 10.88
C PRO A 6 1.93 21.93 9.70
N ILE A 7 3.24 21.96 9.96
CA ILE A 7 4.27 22.06 8.93
C ILE A 7 4.30 20.80 8.07
N LEU A 8 4.24 19.61 8.69
CA LEU A 8 4.18 18.34 7.98
C LEU A 8 2.97 18.29 7.05
N TRP A 9 1.80 18.72 7.51
CA TRP A 9 0.60 18.76 6.66
C TRP A 9 0.77 19.68 5.45
N ILE A 10 1.38 20.85 5.63
CA ILE A 10 1.70 21.77 4.53
C ILE A 10 2.67 21.10 3.54
N LEU A 11 3.70 20.40 4.03
CA LEU A 11 4.65 19.67 3.18
C LEU A 11 3.98 18.56 2.39
N VAL A 12 3.10 17.77 3.01
CA VAL A 12 2.32 16.70 2.34
C VAL A 12 1.42 17.29 1.26
N ARG A 13 0.68 18.36 1.57
CA ARG A 13 -0.19 19.03 0.58
C ARG A 13 0.62 19.57 -0.59
N ARG A 14 1.77 20.18 -0.32
CA ARG A 14 2.67 20.67 -1.36
C ARG A 14 3.22 19.54 -2.20
N ASP A 15 3.59 18.42 -1.58
CA ASP A 15 4.12 17.26 -2.29
C ASP A 15 3.09 16.69 -3.27
N TYR A 16 1.83 16.54 -2.85
CA TYR A 16 0.75 16.17 -3.77
C TYR A 16 0.51 17.21 -4.87
N ALA A 17 0.57 18.49 -4.54
CA ALA A 17 0.41 19.55 -5.53
C ALA A 17 1.51 19.50 -6.60
N LEU A 18 2.74 19.13 -6.22
CA LEU A 18 3.86 18.95 -7.16
C LEU A 18 3.70 17.70 -8.02
N GLN A 19 3.23 16.59 -7.44
CA GLN A 19 2.99 15.34 -8.17
C GLN A 19 1.95 15.48 -9.27
N PHE A 20 0.87 16.21 -8.98
CA PHE A 20 -0.25 16.40 -9.90
C PHE A 20 -0.23 17.79 -10.55
N ALA A 21 0.91 18.49 -10.50
CA ALA A 21 1.07 19.80 -11.12
C ALA A 21 0.86 19.73 -12.64
N GLY A 22 0.08 20.64 -13.20
CA GLY A 22 -0.21 20.68 -14.63
C GLY A 22 -1.17 19.59 -15.13
N SER A 23 -1.73 18.79 -14.23
CA SER A 23 -2.70 17.75 -14.57
C SER A 23 -4.13 18.27 -14.48
N ALA A 24 -4.94 18.03 -15.52
CA ALA A 24 -6.33 18.49 -15.58
C ALA A 24 -7.23 17.95 -14.45
N LEU A 25 -7.00 16.70 -14.02
CA LEU A 25 -7.78 16.06 -12.95
C LEU A 25 -7.15 16.21 -11.55
N GLY A 26 -5.92 16.73 -11.45
CA GLY A 26 -5.25 16.92 -10.16
C GLY A 26 -5.17 15.65 -9.30
N ILE A 27 -5.47 15.78 -8.01
CA ILE A 27 -5.43 14.66 -7.03
C ILE A 27 -6.44 13.54 -7.32
N SER A 28 -7.49 13.82 -8.11
CA SER A 28 -8.47 12.81 -8.51
C SER A 28 -7.84 11.68 -9.34
N TRP A 29 -6.66 11.89 -9.91
CA TRP A 29 -5.88 10.81 -10.55
C TRP A 29 -5.55 9.66 -9.60
N MET A 30 -5.34 9.96 -8.32
CA MET A 30 -5.12 8.94 -7.31
C MET A 30 -6.35 8.02 -7.19
N LEU A 31 -7.56 8.58 -7.22
CA LEU A 31 -8.80 7.79 -7.23
C LEU A 31 -8.92 6.95 -8.50
N VAL A 32 -8.68 7.57 -9.67
CA VAL A 32 -8.74 6.87 -10.96
C VAL A 32 -7.78 5.68 -10.98
N GLN A 33 -6.53 5.86 -10.58
CA GLN A 33 -5.53 4.78 -10.56
C GLN A 33 -5.94 3.64 -9.62
N ASN A 34 -6.41 3.96 -8.41
CA ASN A 34 -6.86 2.94 -7.45
C ASN A 34 -8.09 2.17 -7.96
N LEU A 35 -9.06 2.87 -8.57
CA LEU A 35 -10.26 2.23 -9.15
C LEU A 35 -9.90 1.36 -10.37
N SER A 36 -9.04 1.86 -11.26
CA SER A 36 -8.56 1.10 -12.41
C SER A 36 -7.86 -0.19 -11.98
N LEU A 37 -7.03 -0.12 -10.94
CA LEU A 37 -6.35 -1.29 -10.39
C LEU A 37 -7.38 -2.32 -9.90
N ILE A 38 -8.32 -1.91 -9.05
CA ILE A 38 -9.37 -2.79 -8.53
C ILE A 38 -10.16 -3.45 -9.66
N LEU A 39 -10.54 -2.67 -10.68
CA LEU A 39 -11.28 -3.16 -11.85
C LEU A 39 -10.46 -4.20 -12.63
N ILE A 40 -9.20 -3.90 -12.95
CA ILE A 40 -8.31 -4.82 -13.68
C ILE A 40 -8.16 -6.13 -12.92
N TYR A 41 -7.86 -6.07 -11.61
CA TYR A 41 -7.72 -7.27 -10.80
C TYR A 41 -9.03 -8.05 -10.67
N THR A 42 -10.18 -7.37 -10.51
CA THR A 42 -11.49 -8.04 -10.49
C THR A 42 -11.69 -8.84 -11.76
N ILE A 43 -11.45 -8.23 -12.92
CA ILE A 43 -11.64 -8.85 -14.23
C ILE A 43 -10.67 -10.03 -14.42
N VAL A 44 -9.38 -9.82 -14.18
CA VAL A 44 -8.35 -10.86 -14.34
C VAL A 44 -8.67 -12.07 -13.48
N PHE A 45 -9.04 -11.87 -12.21
CA PHE A 45 -9.36 -12.99 -11.32
C PHE A 45 -10.68 -13.66 -11.65
N LEU A 46 -11.68 -12.93 -12.12
CA LEU A 46 -12.91 -13.53 -12.65
C LEU A 46 -12.60 -14.46 -13.82
N PHE A 47 -11.75 -14.03 -14.76
CA PHE A 47 -11.32 -14.86 -15.90
C PHE A 47 -10.50 -16.09 -15.49
N ILE A 48 -9.62 -15.96 -14.48
CA ILE A 48 -8.82 -17.09 -13.96
C ILE A 48 -9.71 -18.09 -13.22
N HIS A 49 -10.68 -17.62 -12.42
CA HIS A 49 -11.58 -18.51 -11.66
C HIS A 49 -12.52 -19.31 -12.56
N LEU A 50 -12.90 -18.80 -13.74
CA LEU A 50 -13.70 -19.56 -14.71
C LEU A 50 -13.00 -20.84 -15.21
N LYS A 51 -11.70 -21.02 -14.96
CA LYS A 51 -10.95 -22.26 -15.25
C LYS A 51 -10.76 -23.21 -14.05
N GLY A 52 -11.18 -22.84 -12.84
CA GLY A 52 -10.99 -23.61 -11.60
C GLY A 52 -12.26 -23.75 -10.77
N ASN A 53 -12.27 -24.65 -9.78
CA ASN A 53 -13.45 -25.08 -9.01
C ASN A 53 -14.34 -23.89 -8.53
N PRO A 54 -15.63 -23.82 -8.96
CA PRO A 54 -16.47 -22.62 -8.84
C PRO A 54 -16.99 -22.30 -7.42
N GLU A 55 -16.91 -23.21 -6.45
CA GLU A 55 -17.54 -23.00 -5.13
C GLU A 55 -16.85 -21.93 -4.24
N SER A 56 -15.75 -21.31 -4.67
CA SER A 56 -14.98 -20.36 -3.84
C SER A 56 -14.70 -18.98 -4.44
N ALA A 57 -15.29 -18.64 -5.59
CA ALA A 57 -14.95 -17.40 -6.31
C ALA A 57 -15.14 -16.14 -5.45
N SER A 58 -16.23 -16.05 -4.69
CA SER A 58 -16.51 -14.90 -3.82
C SER A 58 -15.57 -14.80 -2.61
N ASP A 59 -15.11 -15.94 -2.10
CA ASP A 59 -14.11 -16.01 -1.03
C ASP A 59 -12.74 -15.56 -1.53
N PHE A 60 -12.34 -16.08 -2.68
CA PHE A 60 -11.07 -15.76 -3.32
C PHE A 60 -10.96 -14.28 -3.68
N ILE A 61 -12.03 -13.71 -4.23
CA ILE A 61 -12.18 -12.26 -4.47
C ILE A 61 -11.96 -11.50 -3.16
N GLY A 62 -12.65 -11.89 -2.07
CA GLY A 62 -12.51 -11.26 -0.75
C GLY A 62 -11.07 -11.24 -0.22
N TYR A 63 -10.39 -12.39 -0.24
CA TYR A 63 -8.98 -12.49 0.17
C TYR A 63 -8.08 -11.61 -0.69
N THR A 64 -8.29 -11.63 -2.01
CA THR A 64 -7.48 -10.86 -2.94
C THR A 64 -7.60 -9.36 -2.73
N PHE A 65 -8.82 -8.85 -2.63
CA PHE A 65 -9.04 -7.43 -2.39
C PHE A 65 -8.48 -6.98 -1.05
N SER A 66 -8.58 -7.82 0.00
CA SER A 66 -7.96 -7.50 1.28
C SER A 66 -6.43 -7.40 1.18
N GLY A 67 -5.76 -8.33 0.51
CA GLY A 67 -4.29 -8.29 0.36
C GLY A 67 -3.82 -7.08 -0.46
N LEU A 68 -4.51 -6.80 -1.58
CA LEU A 68 -4.21 -5.64 -2.44
C LEU A 68 -4.35 -4.31 -1.68
N LEU A 69 -5.39 -4.19 -0.85
CA LEU A 69 -5.64 -3.00 -0.04
C LEU A 69 -4.46 -2.68 0.89
N PHE A 70 -3.80 -3.69 1.45
CA PHE A 70 -2.59 -3.47 2.27
C PHE A 70 -1.34 -3.26 1.43
N TRP A 71 -1.16 -4.04 0.37
CA TRP A 71 0.11 -4.05 -0.36
C TRP A 71 0.33 -2.78 -1.17
N ILE A 72 -0.70 -2.25 -1.86
CA ILE A 72 -0.52 -1.13 -2.80
C ILE A 72 -0.02 0.14 -2.08
N PRO A 73 -0.67 0.62 -1.01
CA PRO A 73 -0.20 1.82 -0.31
C PRO A 73 1.19 1.60 0.30
N LEU A 74 1.47 0.39 0.79
CA LEU A 74 2.74 0.03 1.40
C LEU A 74 3.89 -0.01 0.38
N GLN A 75 3.64 -0.56 -0.82
CA GLN A 75 4.61 -0.54 -1.91
C GLN A 75 4.94 0.89 -2.34
N GLU A 76 3.91 1.74 -2.45
CA GLU A 76 4.10 3.15 -2.76
C GLU A 76 4.91 3.87 -1.68
N TYR A 77 4.62 3.59 -0.40
CA TYR A 77 5.38 4.09 0.74
C TYR A 77 6.87 3.73 0.66
N ILE A 78 7.19 2.47 0.38
CA ILE A 78 8.57 1.98 0.29
C ILE A 78 9.34 2.69 -0.84
N ILE A 79 8.70 2.82 -2.00
CA ILE A 79 9.32 3.45 -3.17
C ILE A 79 9.51 4.95 -2.93
N ARG A 80 8.44 5.68 -2.58
CA ARG A 80 8.50 7.13 -2.33
C ARG A 80 9.39 7.48 -1.14
N GLY A 81 9.31 6.68 -0.09
CA GLY A 81 10.16 6.82 1.09
C GLY A 81 11.64 6.81 0.74
N THR A 82 12.04 6.11 -0.32
CA THR A 82 13.44 5.96 -0.71
C THR A 82 13.94 7.19 -1.46
N SER A 83 13.09 7.79 -2.29
CA SER A 83 13.46 8.95 -3.12
C SER A 83 13.17 10.30 -2.46
N ILE A 84 12.42 10.36 -1.35
CA ILE A 84 11.91 11.62 -0.78
C ILE A 84 12.98 12.66 -0.48
N LEU A 85 14.15 12.24 0.05
CA LEU A 85 15.26 13.15 0.38
C LEU A 85 15.96 13.69 -0.87
N THR A 86 16.07 12.86 -1.91
CA THR A 86 16.66 13.27 -3.19
C THR A 86 15.76 14.24 -3.94
N GLU A 87 14.44 14.00 -3.93
CA GLU A 87 13.43 14.86 -4.57
C GLU A 87 13.34 16.22 -3.88
N ASN A 88 13.39 16.25 -2.55
CA ASN A 88 13.25 17.48 -1.76
C ASN A 88 14.58 18.17 -1.43
N ARG A 89 15.70 17.81 -2.09
CA ARG A 89 17.06 18.28 -1.76
C ARG A 89 17.19 19.80 -1.69
N GLN A 90 16.53 20.53 -2.61
CA GLN A 90 16.58 22.00 -2.63
C GLN A 90 15.86 22.61 -1.43
N LEU A 91 14.73 22.05 -1.02
CA LEU A 91 14.01 22.54 0.16
C LEU A 91 14.78 22.23 1.44
N ILE A 92 15.34 21.03 1.55
CA ILE A 92 16.12 20.63 2.73
C ILE A 92 17.30 21.59 2.96
N LYS A 93 17.99 22.03 1.90
CA LYS A 93 19.11 22.97 2.03
C LYS A 93 18.71 24.39 2.42
N ARG A 94 17.47 24.81 2.10
CA ARG A 94 16.96 26.16 2.33
C ARG A 94 16.11 26.28 3.60
N SER A 95 15.63 25.16 4.11
CA SER A 95 14.79 25.12 5.30
C SER A 95 15.66 24.98 6.55
N PRO A 96 15.33 25.65 7.66
CA PRO A 96 15.95 25.36 8.96
C PRO A 96 15.53 23.99 9.51
N LEU A 97 14.59 23.30 8.86
CA LEU A 97 14.09 21.99 9.27
C LEU A 97 15.05 20.90 8.79
N GLY A 98 15.44 20.01 9.70
CA GLY A 98 16.26 18.85 9.38
C GLY A 98 15.58 17.88 8.39
N PRO A 99 16.34 16.97 7.76
CA PRO A 99 15.83 16.04 6.75
C PRO A 99 14.79 15.06 7.30
N GLU A 100 14.73 14.87 8.62
CA GLU A 100 13.83 13.91 9.26
C GLU A 100 12.35 14.22 9.05
N ILE A 101 11.95 15.50 8.98
CA ILE A 101 10.54 15.85 8.76
C ILE A 101 10.04 15.37 7.39
N PHE A 102 10.93 15.30 6.40
CA PHE A 102 10.59 14.87 5.04
C PHE A 102 10.33 13.37 4.97
N LEU A 103 10.95 12.57 5.84
CA LEU A 103 10.73 11.11 5.90
C LEU A 103 9.31 10.76 6.35
N TRP A 104 8.63 11.68 7.06
CA TRP A 104 7.24 11.52 7.49
C TRP A 104 6.22 11.85 6.40
N ILE A 105 6.61 12.58 5.34
CA ILE A 105 5.72 12.89 4.21
C ILE A 105 5.14 11.63 3.57
N PRO A 106 5.97 10.66 3.09
CA PRO A 106 5.46 9.46 2.45
C PRO A 106 4.65 8.58 3.41
N TYR A 107 4.92 8.63 4.72
CA TYR A 107 4.14 7.90 5.73
C TYR A 107 2.69 8.41 5.82
N ILE A 108 2.49 9.74 5.83
CA ILE A 108 1.15 10.32 5.79
C ILE A 108 0.46 10.03 4.45
N GLN A 109 1.21 10.09 3.34
CA GLN A 109 0.70 9.74 2.02
C GLN A 109 0.21 8.28 1.98
N MET A 110 0.95 7.34 2.57
CA MET A 110 0.53 5.94 2.70
C MET A 110 -0.83 5.80 3.38
N LEU A 111 -1.05 6.50 4.50
CA LEU A 111 -2.31 6.47 5.24
C LEU A 111 -3.47 7.06 4.44
N ILE A 112 -3.23 8.15 3.70
CA ILE A 112 -4.21 8.75 2.80
C ILE A 112 -4.56 7.78 1.67
N HIS A 113 -3.56 7.19 1.02
CA HIS A 113 -3.77 6.22 -0.06
C HIS A 113 -4.55 5.01 0.46
N PHE A 114 -4.16 4.44 1.60
CA PHE A 114 -4.90 3.34 2.23
C PHE A 114 -6.37 3.68 2.45
N THR A 115 -6.66 4.86 3.00
CA THR A 115 -8.03 5.30 3.26
C THR A 115 -8.83 5.42 1.96
N VAL A 116 -8.22 5.99 0.92
CA VAL A 116 -8.85 6.17 -0.39
C VAL A 116 -9.08 4.84 -1.10
N THR A 117 -8.12 3.91 -1.06
CA THR A 117 -8.24 2.56 -1.64
C THR A 117 -9.21 1.69 -0.83
N ALA A 118 -9.36 1.93 0.47
CA ALA A 118 -10.26 1.16 1.31
C ALA A 118 -11.74 1.37 0.97
N VAL A 119 -12.15 2.60 0.60
CA VAL A 119 -13.55 2.92 0.25
C VAL A 119 -14.14 1.98 -0.82
N PRO A 120 -13.56 1.85 -2.03
CA PRO A 120 -14.11 0.96 -3.06
C PRO A 120 -14.06 -0.53 -2.66
N VAL A 121 -13.03 -0.96 -1.90
CA VAL A 121 -12.94 -2.35 -1.43
C VAL A 121 -14.05 -2.66 -0.43
N LEU A 122 -14.35 -1.74 0.49
CA LEU A 122 -15.47 -1.90 1.42
C LEU A 122 -16.81 -1.98 0.70
N VAL A 123 -17.00 -1.19 -0.37
CA VAL A 123 -18.21 -1.27 -1.20
C VAL A 123 -18.36 -2.66 -1.83
N VAL A 124 -17.28 -3.19 -2.43
CA VAL A 124 -17.29 -4.54 -3.04
C VAL A 124 -17.57 -5.63 -1.99
N LEU A 125 -16.93 -5.56 -0.81
CA LEU A 125 -17.15 -6.52 0.27
C LEU A 125 -18.56 -6.42 0.88
N GLY A 126 -19.15 -5.22 0.89
CA GLY A 126 -20.52 -4.96 1.31
C GLY A 126 -21.54 -5.62 0.37
N ILE A 127 -21.34 -5.46 -0.94
CA ILE A 127 -22.19 -6.12 -1.96
C ILE A 127 -22.12 -7.65 -1.84
N LEU A 128 -20.95 -8.19 -1.51
CA LEU A 128 -20.76 -9.63 -1.29
C LEU A 128 -21.33 -10.15 0.04
N GLY A 129 -21.81 -9.27 0.93
CA GLY A 129 -22.40 -9.64 2.22
C GLY A 129 -21.40 -10.16 3.27
N LYS A 130 -20.09 -9.91 3.08
CA LYS A 130 -19.02 -10.46 3.92
C LYS A 130 -18.25 -9.39 4.70
N LEU A 131 -18.87 -8.22 4.84
CA LEU A 131 -18.25 -7.05 5.44
C LEU A 131 -18.31 -7.15 6.97
N ASN A 132 -17.14 -7.22 7.62
CA ASN A 132 -17.01 -7.05 9.07
C ASN A 132 -16.53 -5.63 9.39
N LEU A 133 -17.46 -4.76 9.82
CA LEU A 133 -17.15 -3.37 10.20
C LEU A 133 -16.20 -3.29 11.41
N VAL A 134 -16.25 -4.28 12.30
CA VAL A 134 -15.39 -4.37 13.50
C VAL A 134 -13.91 -4.48 13.14
N LEU A 135 -13.60 -5.07 11.98
CA LEU A 135 -12.23 -5.32 11.54
C LEU A 135 -11.58 -4.11 10.85
N PHE A 136 -12.36 -3.13 10.40
CA PHE A 136 -11.85 -1.92 9.77
C PHE A 136 -10.87 -1.11 10.67
N PRO A 137 -11.18 -0.78 11.93
CA PRO A 137 -10.22 -0.07 12.79
C PRO A 137 -8.95 -0.88 13.05
N ILE A 138 -9.04 -2.21 13.10
CA ILE A 138 -7.87 -3.10 13.26
C ILE A 138 -6.95 -2.99 12.04
N SER A 139 -7.50 -2.92 10.83
CA SER A 139 -6.73 -2.75 9.60
C SER A 139 -5.92 -1.46 9.56
N ILE A 140 -6.53 -0.34 9.97
CA ILE A 140 -5.87 0.95 10.07
C ILE A 140 -4.75 0.89 11.11
N PHE A 141 -5.02 0.27 12.26
CA PHE A 141 -4.02 0.11 13.31
C PHE A 141 -2.83 -0.72 12.84
N ILE A 142 -3.06 -1.84 12.15
CA ILE A 142 -1.98 -2.66 11.56
C ILE A 142 -1.17 -1.82 10.56
N MET A 143 -1.83 -1.08 9.67
CA MET A 143 -1.13 -0.24 8.69
C MET A 143 -0.29 0.85 9.36
N PHE A 144 -0.81 1.46 10.42
CA PHE A 144 -0.10 2.47 11.21
C PHE A 144 1.18 1.88 11.84
N VAL A 145 1.07 0.72 12.49
CA VAL A 145 2.18 0.01 13.14
C VAL A 145 3.22 -0.44 12.11
N VAL A 146 2.80 -1.08 11.03
CA VAL A 146 3.70 -1.57 9.97
C VAL A 146 4.44 -0.40 9.31
N GLY A 147 3.74 0.68 8.95
CA GLY A 147 4.40 1.84 8.38
C GLY A 147 5.37 2.52 9.36
N TYR A 148 5.05 2.53 10.65
CA TYR A 148 5.95 3.05 11.68
C TYR A 148 7.23 2.21 11.79
N LEU A 149 7.12 0.88 11.80
CA LEU A 149 8.27 -0.02 11.80
C LEU A 149 9.11 0.12 10.53
N LEU A 150 8.46 0.23 9.37
CA LEU A 150 9.15 0.44 8.10
C LEU A 150 9.84 1.80 8.03
N SER A 151 9.38 2.81 8.75
CA SER A 151 10.00 4.15 8.76
C SER A 151 11.47 4.14 9.19
N PHE A 152 11.87 3.21 10.06
CA PHE A 152 13.26 3.04 10.47
C PHE A 152 14.15 2.56 9.31
N ILE A 153 13.69 1.52 8.62
CA ILE A 153 14.37 0.98 7.43
C ILE A 153 14.39 2.03 6.32
N GLN A 154 13.26 2.71 6.14
CA GLN A 154 13.07 3.70 5.10
C GLN A 154 13.97 4.92 5.28
N GLY A 155 14.17 5.37 6.52
CA GLY A 155 15.11 6.45 6.83
C GLY A 155 16.55 6.10 6.46
N TYR A 156 16.96 4.84 6.64
CA TYR A 156 18.27 4.36 6.21
C TYR A 156 18.38 4.32 4.68
N LEU A 157 17.40 3.72 4.00
CA LEU A 157 17.36 3.65 2.54
C LEU A 157 17.33 5.03 1.88
N ALA A 158 16.58 5.97 2.43
CA ALA A 158 16.51 7.34 1.91
C ALA A 158 17.86 8.05 1.97
N ARG A 159 18.62 7.86 3.07
CA ARG A 159 19.98 8.41 3.22
C ARG A 159 20.96 7.72 2.28
N ALA A 160 20.86 6.40 2.14
CA ALA A 160 21.68 5.65 1.18
C ALA A 160 21.41 6.11 -0.26
N ASN A 161 20.14 6.39 -0.61
CA ASN A 161 19.75 6.84 -1.94
C ASN A 161 20.31 8.24 -2.31
N VAL A 162 20.63 9.07 -1.32
CA VAL A 162 21.34 10.34 -1.54
C VAL A 162 22.76 10.12 -2.05
N ILE A 163 23.41 9.01 -1.65
CA ILE A 163 24.76 8.63 -2.07
C ILE A 163 24.68 7.82 -3.38
N LEU A 164 23.77 6.84 -3.44
CA LEU A 164 23.61 5.90 -4.56
C LEU A 164 22.23 6.02 -5.16
N ARG A 165 22.12 6.67 -6.33
CA ARG A 165 20.83 6.91 -7.00
C ARG A 165 20.15 5.64 -7.53
N ASP A 166 20.89 4.54 -7.66
CA ASP A 166 20.37 3.26 -8.15
C ASP A 166 19.55 2.49 -7.11
N ILE A 167 19.52 2.96 -5.86
CA ILE A 167 18.72 2.33 -4.79
C ILE A 167 17.22 2.45 -5.07
N THR A 168 16.73 3.59 -5.59
CA THR A 168 15.29 3.75 -5.88
C THR A 168 14.79 2.76 -6.94
N PRO A 169 15.45 2.62 -8.11
CA PRO A 169 15.09 1.57 -9.08
C PRO A 169 15.20 0.15 -8.50
N LEU A 170 16.23 -0.15 -7.70
CA LEU A 170 16.41 -1.46 -7.09
C LEU A 170 15.29 -1.77 -6.10
N ILE A 171 14.95 -0.84 -5.22
CA ILE A 171 13.83 -0.97 -4.26
C ILE A 171 12.50 -1.19 -5.01
N ARG A 172 12.28 -0.49 -6.12
CA ARG A 172 11.10 -0.71 -6.96
C ARG A 172 11.05 -2.14 -7.48
N LEU A 173 12.13 -2.66 -8.05
CA LEU A 173 12.20 -4.04 -8.55
C LEU A 173 11.99 -5.05 -7.40
N VAL A 174 12.71 -4.89 -6.30
CA VAL A 174 12.58 -5.77 -5.12
C VAL A 174 11.15 -5.76 -4.60
N SER A 175 10.51 -4.59 -4.50
CA SER A 175 9.10 -4.50 -4.07
C SER A 175 8.16 -5.24 -5.02
N GLN A 176 8.39 -5.20 -6.33
CA GLN A 176 7.60 -5.93 -7.32
C GLN A 176 7.82 -7.44 -7.22
N PHE A 177 9.06 -7.89 -7.05
CA PHE A 177 9.37 -9.32 -6.89
C PHE A 177 8.78 -9.89 -5.63
N PHE A 178 8.87 -9.15 -4.53
CA PHE A 178 8.31 -9.64 -3.28
C PHE A 178 6.76 -9.64 -3.30
N PHE A 179 6.08 -8.95 -4.24
CA PHE A 179 4.63 -9.09 -4.44
C PHE A 179 4.18 -10.56 -4.57
N GLY A 180 5.02 -11.41 -5.18
CA GLY A 180 4.81 -12.85 -5.24
C GLY A 180 4.66 -13.52 -3.86
N PRO A 181 5.69 -13.49 -2.99
CA PRO A 181 5.60 -14.05 -1.64
C PRO A 181 4.62 -13.32 -0.71
N TYR A 182 4.21 -12.08 -0.94
CA TYR A 182 3.16 -11.42 -0.13
C TYR A 182 1.73 -11.95 -0.40
N ARG A 183 1.54 -12.93 -1.29
CA ARG A 183 0.41 -13.88 -1.18
C ARG A 183 0.25 -14.40 0.26
N PHE A 184 1.33 -14.46 1.04
CA PHE A 184 1.32 -14.80 2.47
C PHE A 184 0.61 -13.76 3.36
N CYS A 185 0.70 -12.46 3.03
CA CYS A 185 -0.04 -11.39 3.72
C CYS A 185 -1.53 -11.35 3.30
N MET A 186 -1.84 -11.84 2.09
CA MET A 186 -3.19 -12.10 1.57
C MET A 186 -3.95 -13.14 2.42
N TYR A 187 -3.25 -14.02 3.14
CA TYR A 187 -3.83 -15.00 4.06
C TYR A 187 -4.10 -14.44 5.46
N LEU A 188 -3.65 -13.22 5.81
CA LEU A 188 -4.10 -12.57 7.03
C LEU A 188 -5.48 -11.97 6.74
N PRO A 189 -6.57 -12.61 7.20
CA PRO A 189 -7.92 -12.18 6.86
C PRO A 189 -8.23 -11.01 7.79
N VAL A 190 -7.74 -9.82 7.46
CA VAL A 190 -8.09 -8.68 8.31
C VAL A 190 -9.56 -8.34 8.12
N PHE A 191 -10.16 -8.50 6.92
CA PHE A 191 -11.57 -8.15 6.69
C PHE A 191 -12.54 -9.33 6.55
N TYR A 192 -12.03 -10.56 6.46
CA TYR A 192 -12.77 -11.71 5.97
C TYR A 192 -12.81 -12.85 6.99
N ILE A 193 -13.98 -13.19 7.52
CA ILE A 193 -14.12 -14.34 8.42
C ILE A 193 -14.52 -15.56 7.58
N ARG A 194 -13.62 -16.54 7.44
CA ARG A 194 -14.03 -17.93 7.18
C ARG A 194 -13.67 -18.78 8.39
N SER A 195 -14.67 -19.46 8.94
CA SER A 195 -14.65 -20.17 10.23
C SER A 195 -13.75 -21.41 10.31
N THR A 196 -12.86 -21.66 9.34
CA THR A 196 -12.17 -22.96 9.21
C THR A 196 -10.71 -22.84 8.74
N PHE A 197 -9.99 -21.77 9.08
CA PHE A 197 -8.55 -21.70 8.81
C PHE A 197 -7.75 -21.83 10.10
N GLY A 198 -7.16 -23.01 10.30
CA GLY A 198 -6.15 -23.24 11.33
C GLY A 198 -4.87 -22.47 11.01
N ILE A 199 -4.29 -21.84 12.04
CA ILE A 199 -3.07 -21.03 11.97
C ILE A 199 -1.86 -21.75 11.32
N LEU A 200 -1.87 -23.09 11.28
CA LEU A 200 -0.80 -23.92 10.72
C LEU A 200 -0.80 -24.06 9.18
N SER A 201 -1.91 -23.83 8.48
CA SER A 201 -1.92 -23.88 7.00
C SER A 201 -1.44 -22.58 6.34
N ILE A 202 -1.30 -21.51 7.13
CA ILE A 202 -0.79 -20.19 6.73
C ILE A 202 0.67 -20.29 6.25
N PHE A 203 1.46 -21.25 6.77
CA PHE A 203 2.88 -21.39 6.49
C PHE A 203 3.23 -22.21 5.24
N ARG A 204 2.24 -22.76 4.52
CA ARG A 204 2.51 -23.61 3.35
C ARG A 204 2.82 -22.72 2.14
N TRP A 205 4.10 -22.56 1.83
CA TRP A 205 4.63 -21.88 0.65
C TRP A 205 4.10 -22.50 -0.64
N SER A 206 2.94 -22.04 -1.11
CA SER A 206 2.42 -22.41 -2.43
C SER A 206 2.94 -21.44 -3.50
N PHE A 207 4.25 -21.49 -3.73
CA PHE A 207 4.86 -20.92 -4.95
C PHE A 207 4.75 -21.91 -6.12
N PHE A 208 4.54 -23.20 -5.84
CA PHE A 208 4.60 -24.29 -6.82
C PHE A 208 3.25 -24.92 -7.24
N ASP A 209 2.13 -24.70 -6.54
CA ASP A 209 0.87 -25.40 -6.89
C ASP A 209 0.12 -24.77 -8.08
N PHE A 210 0.73 -23.85 -8.83
CA PHE A 210 0.17 -23.28 -10.07
C PHE A 210 0.87 -23.76 -11.35
N VAL A 211 1.83 -24.68 -11.21
CA VAL A 211 2.41 -25.43 -12.33
C VAL A 211 2.18 -26.91 -12.07
N CYS A 212 0.92 -27.33 -12.16
CA CYS A 212 0.46 -28.67 -12.55
C CYS A 212 -1.07 -28.69 -12.62
#